data_AF-A0A3N9NGY6-F1
#
_entry.id   AF-A0A3N9NGY6-F1
#
_cell.length_a   1.000
_cell.length_b   1.000
_cell.length_c   1.000
_cell.angle_alpha   90.00
_cell.angle_beta   90.00
_cell.angle_gamma   90.00
#
_symmetry.space_group_name_H-M   'P 1'
#
loop_
_entity.id
_entity.type
_entity.pdbx_description
1 polymer ?
#
loop_
_entity_poly.entity_id
_entity_poly.type
_entity_poly.pdbx_seq_one_letter_code
_entity_poly.pdbx_strand_id
1 'polypeptide(L)' 'RQESDWHTDISIRTGIQFENPDFLSRKMQILLEYYNGKSPNGQFFERNIVLYGVGIHFFFE' A
#
# COMPACT_ATOMS: atom_id res chain seq x y z
N ARG A 1 0.15 33.62 11.94
CA ARG A 1 -0.79 32.65 11.35
C ARG A 1 0.08 31.72 10.52
N GLN A 2 0.23 30.45 10.91
CA GLN A 2 1.01 29.49 10.15
C GLN A 2 0.08 28.96 9.06
N GLU A 3 0.32 29.34 7.81
CA GLU A 3 -0.34 28.76 6.65
C GLU A 3 -0.02 27.27 6.67
N SER A 4 -1.05 26.46 6.86
CA SER A 4 -0.88 25.03 6.72
C SER A 4 -0.84 24.74 5.23
N ASP A 5 0.36 24.56 4.70
CA ASP A 5 0.62 24.06 3.36
C ASP A 5 0.17 22.58 3.34
N TRP A 6 -1.15 22.40 3.21
CA TRP A 6 -1.77 21.08 3.11
C TRP A 6 -1.50 20.56 1.70
N HIS A 7 -0.44 19.78 1.56
CA HIS A 7 -0.17 19.00 0.37
C HIS A 7 -1.10 17.79 0.32
N THR A 8 -1.71 17.52 -0.84
CA THR A 8 -2.60 16.37 -1.03
C THR A 8 -1.81 15.07 -0.99
N ASP A 9 -2.09 14.23 0.01
CA ASP A 9 -1.51 12.89 0.09
C ASP A 9 -2.22 11.94 -0.89
N ILE A 10 -1.46 11.18 -1.67
CA ILE A 10 -1.98 10.20 -2.63
C ILE A 10 -1.52 8.81 -2.23
N SER A 11 -2.48 7.91 -2.03
CA SER A 11 -2.24 6.49 -1.76
C SER A 11 -2.99 5.65 -2.80
N ILE A 12 -2.25 4.85 -3.57
CA ILE A 12 -2.78 3.95 -4.58
C ILE A 12 -2.37 2.54 -4.22
N ARG A 13 -3.35 1.64 -4.12
CA ARG A 13 -3.15 0.22 -3.88
C ARG A 13 -3.91 -0.56 -4.93
N THR A 14 -3.22 -1.48 -5.60
CA THR A 14 -3.81 -2.36 -6.63
C THR A 14 -3.36 -3.79 -6.37
N GLY A 15 -4.15 -4.78 -6.75
CA GLY A 15 -3.79 -6.18 -6.53
C GLY A 15 -4.49 -7.14 -7.48
N ILE A 16 -3.87 -8.29 -7.69
CA ILE A 16 -4.39 -9.38 -8.54
C ILE A 16 -4.42 -10.64 -7.68
N GLN A 17 -5.58 -11.31 -7.65
CA GLN A 17 -5.77 -12.57 -6.95
C GLN A 17 -5.94 -13.71 -7.95
N PHE A 18 -5.20 -14.79 -7.71
CA PHE A 18 -5.26 -16.03 -8.45
C PHE A 18 -5.94 -17.07 -7.56
N GLU A 19 -7.03 -17.64 -8.07
CA GLU A 19 -7.74 -18.73 -7.43
C GLU A 19 -7.74 -19.92 -8.39
N ASN A 20 -7.33 -21.09 -7.89
CA ASN A 20 -7.43 -22.32 -8.65
C ASN A 20 -8.30 -23.33 -7.87
N PRO A 21 -9.53 -23.62 -8.33
CA PRO A 21 -10.41 -24.57 -7.66
C PRO A 21 -9.94 -26.03 -7.80
N ASP A 22 -9.17 -26.37 -8.85
CA ASP A 22 -8.70 -27.74 -9.10
C ASP A 22 -7.36 -28.06 -8.43
N PHE A 23 -6.52 -27.04 -8.19
CA PHE A 23 -5.19 -27.19 -7.59
C PHE A 23 -5.17 -26.63 -6.17
N LEU A 24 -5.54 -27.48 -5.21
CA LEU A 24 -5.23 -27.32 -3.78
C LEU A 24 -5.89 -26.09 -3.08
N SER A 25 -7.07 -25.65 -3.52
CA SER A 25 -7.81 -24.47 -2.97
C SER A 25 -6.94 -23.22 -2.75
N ARG A 26 -5.80 -23.15 -3.45
CA ARG A 26 -4.70 -22.27 -3.05
C ARG A 26 -4.96 -20.90 -3.64
N LYS A 27 -5.30 -19.94 -2.79
CA LYS A 27 -5.46 -18.54 -3.21
C LYS A 27 -4.14 -17.82 -3.02
N MET A 28 -3.68 -17.16 -4.06
CA MET A 28 -2.48 -16.33 -4.03
C MET A 28 -2.85 -14.93 -4.48
N GLN A 29 -2.49 -13.92 -3.68
CA GLN A 29 -2.73 -12.53 -4.01
C GLN A 29 -1.40 -11.79 -4.09
N ILE A 30 -1.24 -11.05 -5.18
CA ILE A 30 -0.14 -10.10 -5.36
C ILE A 30 -0.71 -8.70 -5.19
N LEU A 31 -0.04 -7.88 -4.38
CA LEU A 31 -0.44 -6.52 -4.07
C LEU A 31 0.69 -5.56 -4.42
N LEU A 32 0.34 -4.45 -5.07
CA LEU A 32 1.21 -3.33 -5.37
C LEU A 32 0.69 -2.10 -4.63
N GLU A 33 1.58 -1.45 -3.90
CA GLU A 33 1.28 -0.29 -3.08
C GLU A 33 2.18 0.88 -3.51
N TYR A 34 1.57 2.04 -3.73
CA TYR A 34 2.25 3.29 -3.98
C TYR A 34 1.69 4.35 -3.04
N TYR A 35 2.58 5.00 -2.31
CA TYR A 35 2.22 6.06 -1.40
C TYR A 35 3.14 7.26 -1.63
N ASN A 36 2.55 8.42 -1.82
CA ASN A 36 3.25 9.69 -1.93
C ASN A 36 2.52 10.73 -1.09
N GLY A 37 3.13 11.11 0.03
CA GLY A 37 2.51 12.02 0.98
C GLY A 37 3.34 12.25 2.23
N LYS A 38 2.78 12.97 3.18
CA LYS A 38 3.40 13.24 4.48
C LYS A 38 3.61 11.93 5.24
N SER A 39 4.76 11.81 5.91
CA SER A 39 5.09 10.62 6.71
C SER A 39 3.91 10.18 7.62
N PRO A 40 3.36 8.95 7.45
CA PRO A 40 2.22 8.46 8.23
C PRO A 40 2.58 8.18 9.69
N ASN A 41 3.88 8.04 10.01
CA ASN A 41 4.41 7.82 11.35
C ASN A 41 4.68 9.14 12.09
N GLY A 42 3.77 10.10 11.96
CA GLY A 42 3.96 11.48 12.39
C GLY A 42 4.62 11.62 13.76
N GLN A 43 5.68 12.43 13.84
CA GLN A 43 5.84 13.33 14.97
C GLN A 43 6.85 14.48 14.80
N PHE A 44 7.81 14.46 13.87
CA PHE A 44 8.80 15.58 13.80
C PHE A 44 9.30 16.01 12.42
N PHE A 45 8.85 15.37 11.33
CA PHE A 45 9.32 15.73 9.99
C PHE A 45 8.14 15.87 9.03
N GLU A 46 7.87 17.10 8.58
CA GLU A 46 7.03 17.41 7.40
C GLU A 46 7.72 16.97 6.11
N ARG A 47 8.25 15.74 6.09
CA ARG A 47 8.96 15.22 4.94
C ARG A 47 7.98 14.43 4.10
N ASN A 48 7.82 14.85 2.86
CA ASN A 48 7.16 14.06 1.84
C ASN A 48 7.96 12.76 1.65
N ILE A 49 7.29 11.63 1.80
CA ILE A 49 7.86 10.31 1.56
C ILE A 49 7.20 9.70 0.34
N VAL A 50 8.02 9.02 -0.46
CA VAL A 50 7.56 8.17 -1.54
C VAL A 50 7.86 6.73 -1.13
N LEU A 51 6.84 5.90 -1.05
CA LEU A 51 6.93 4.49 -0.69
C LEU A 51 6.34 3.64 -1.82
N TYR A 52 7.11 2.64 -2.22
CA TYR A 52 6.68 1.58 -3.12
C TYR A 52 6.71 0.27 -2.35
N GLY A 53 5.59 -0.46 -2.36
CA GLY A 53 5.43 -1.73 -1.68
C GLY A 53 4.98 -2.82 -2.63
N VAL A 54 5.48 -4.03 -2.43
CA VAL A 54 5.00 -5.25 -3.09
C VAL A 54 4.69 -6.27 -2.01
N GLY A 55 3.46 -6.76 -1.99
CA GLY A 55 2.99 -7.79 -1.07
C GLY A 55 2.63 -9.07 -1.80
N ILE A 56 2.98 -10.22 -1.23
CA ILE A 56 2.53 -11.53 -1.70
C ILE A 56 1.83 -12.22 -0.53
N HIS A 57 0.55 -12.53 -0.68
CA HIS A 57 -0.24 -13.24 0.31
C HIS A 57 -0.59 -14.64 -0.21
N PHE A 58 -0.29 -15.66 0.59
CA PHE A 58 -0.73 -17.02 0.36
C PHE A 58 -1.81 -17.34 1.39
N PHE A 59 -2.99 -17.72 0.92
CA PHE A 59 -4.04 -18.26 1.76
C PHE A 59 -3.90 -19.78 1.79
N PHE A 60 -3.74 -20.32 2.99
CA PHE A 60 -3.76 -21.75 3.26
C PHE A 60 -5.01 -22.01 4.12
N GLU A 61 -5.93 -22.84 3.62
CA GLU A 61 -7.05 -23.39 4.40
C GLU A 61 -6.65 -24.73 5.04
#